data_AF-A0A6N3EAD8-F1
#
_entry.id   AF-A0A6N3EAD8-F1
#
_cell.length_a   1.000
_cell.length_b   1.000
_cell.length_c   1.000
_cell.angle_alpha   90.00
_cell.angle_beta   90.00
_cell.angle_gamma   90.00
#
_symmetry.space_group_name_H-M   'P 1'
#
loop_
_entity.id
_entity.type
_entity.pdbx_description
1 polymer ?
#
loop_
_entity_poly.entity_id
_entity_poly.type
_entity_poly.pdbx_seq_one_letter_code
_entity_poly.pdbx_strand_id
1 'polypeptide(L)'
;MNKRHFLLLYIFCLCACSRQKGGAIIDLTDIGQNEIVVPAESIYSSIKFIPLETHGQSILSSPNVFGMDGDNVLIWDQDEILRFDSNGKFLNRVGRLGKGHGEHGHINSANYDENKKIIYVGNMGGFIYKYDIEGNYIGQFKIAENGEILQTVRFNKQLDALVCETRKYSGEGLQVSLRTVSPEGVEKGAYPVYKDNEQVSRSMTRTGMLRNTSEGVMFMLPFDDKVTLLTQQGIIDTLTMDRGNLRPSRKLCENWDYADELYRTKYQIDNIVVTDKYFYLTVTMDKEQCDLLIDRHSYAFIHDKKYAYGSESEHLSLKRFKHVSFWPWVAFNDKAVDLLPIDRFDDNDLEVLKKIAVNDYPLNDMSNPILVVAEEK
;
A
#
# COMPACT_ATOMS: atom_id res chain seq x y z
N MET A 1 52.31 -2.93 -48.33
CA MET A 1 51.17 -3.46 -47.53
C MET A 1 50.56 -2.32 -46.75
N ASN A 2 49.42 -1.79 -47.22
CA ASN A 2 48.72 -0.66 -46.60
C ASN A 2 47.96 -1.14 -45.35
N LYS A 3 48.32 -0.65 -44.17
CA LYS A 3 47.54 -0.86 -42.94
C LYS A 3 46.42 0.19 -42.91
N ARG A 4 45.19 -0.23 -43.21
CA ARG A 4 43.97 0.55 -42.97
C ARG A 4 43.67 0.53 -41.47
N HIS A 5 43.75 1.68 -40.81
CA HIS A 5 43.23 1.87 -39.46
C HIS A 5 41.70 2.03 -39.53
N PHE A 6 40.96 1.08 -38.95
CA PHE A 6 39.52 1.21 -38.71
C PHE A 6 39.33 1.99 -37.41
N LEU A 7 38.87 3.24 -37.52
CA LEU A 7 38.45 4.05 -36.40
C LEU A 7 37.01 3.63 -36.02
N LEU A 8 36.87 2.81 -34.97
CA LEU A 8 35.57 2.43 -34.41
C LEU A 8 35.05 3.62 -33.57
N LEU A 9 34.16 4.40 -34.17
CA LEU A 9 33.47 5.51 -33.51
C LEU A 9 32.42 4.91 -32.55
N TYR A 10 32.75 4.82 -31.26
CA TYR A 10 31.77 4.50 -30.21
C TYR A 10 30.81 5.68 -30.07
N ILE A 11 29.64 5.58 -30.71
CA ILE A 11 28.53 6.49 -30.50
C ILE A 11 27.95 6.17 -29.12
N PHE A 12 28.33 6.95 -28.11
CA PHE A 12 27.63 7.01 -26.83
C PHE A 12 26.22 7.58 -27.09
N CYS A 13 25.23 6.70 -27.22
CA CYS A 13 23.82 7.08 -27.12
C CYS A 13 23.57 7.56 -25.68
N LEU A 14 23.68 8.88 -25.47
CA LEU A 14 23.05 9.54 -24.33
C LEU A 14 21.53 9.41 -24.52
N CYS A 15 20.95 8.34 -23.98
CA CYS A 15 19.51 8.23 -23.79
C CYS A 15 19.08 9.30 -22.78
N ALA A 16 18.88 10.52 -23.26
CA ALA A 16 18.03 11.46 -22.58
C ALA A 16 16.62 10.85 -22.60
N CYS A 17 16.18 10.28 -21.48
CA CYS A 17 14.79 9.92 -21.27
C CYS A 17 13.95 11.19 -21.47
N SER A 18 13.38 11.34 -22.66
CA SER A 18 12.31 12.30 -22.89
C SER A 18 11.14 11.87 -22.02
N ARG A 19 10.95 12.56 -20.89
CA ARG A 19 9.78 12.41 -20.02
C ARG A 19 8.55 12.64 -20.90
N GLN A 20 7.80 11.59 -21.25
CA GLN A 20 6.56 11.72 -22.03
C GLN A 20 5.60 12.56 -21.19
N LYS A 21 5.36 13.80 -21.61
CA LYS A 21 4.38 14.69 -21.01
C LYS A 21 3.02 14.40 -21.65
N GLY A 22 2.15 13.70 -20.91
CA GLY A 22 0.76 13.44 -21.31
C GLY A 22 0.23 12.14 -20.73
N GLY A 23 0.05 12.07 -19.41
CA GLY A 23 -0.60 10.95 -18.73
C GLY A 23 -2.13 11.08 -18.74
N ALA A 24 -2.83 9.97 -18.49
CA ALA A 24 -4.28 9.99 -18.31
C ALA A 24 -4.69 10.82 -17.08
N ILE A 25 -5.93 11.31 -17.06
CA ILE A 25 -6.46 12.11 -15.95
C ILE A 25 -7.68 11.38 -15.40
N ILE A 26 -7.67 11.11 -14.10
CA ILE A 26 -8.86 10.75 -13.32
C ILE A 26 -9.30 12.03 -12.62
N ASP A 27 -10.45 12.55 -13.02
CA ASP A 27 -11.05 13.74 -12.41
C ASP A 27 -11.75 13.35 -11.12
N LEU A 28 -11.25 13.84 -9.99
CA LEU A 28 -11.81 13.62 -8.67
C LEU A 28 -12.62 14.82 -8.16
N THR A 29 -12.86 15.85 -8.96
CA THR A 29 -13.43 17.12 -8.48
C THR A 29 -14.91 17.05 -8.11
N ASP A 30 -15.67 16.17 -8.77
CA ASP A 30 -17.13 16.03 -8.62
C ASP A 30 -17.55 14.66 -8.01
N ILE A 31 -16.64 13.97 -7.32
CA ILE A 31 -16.93 12.66 -6.70
C ILE A 31 -18.04 12.77 -5.65
N GLY A 32 -18.88 11.74 -5.57
CA GLY A 32 -19.99 11.67 -4.62
C GLY A 32 -21.17 12.61 -4.93
N GLN A 33 -21.16 13.32 -6.06
CA GLN A 33 -22.30 14.14 -6.52
C GLN A 33 -23.32 13.32 -7.32
N ASN A 34 -22.84 12.34 -8.10
CA ASN A 34 -23.67 11.44 -8.91
C ASN A 34 -23.28 10.00 -8.61
N GLU A 35 -23.86 9.43 -7.55
CA GLU A 35 -23.46 8.10 -7.08
C GLU A 35 -23.66 7.01 -8.13
N ILE A 36 -22.65 6.14 -8.23
CA ILE A 36 -22.66 4.92 -9.02
C ILE A 36 -22.49 3.76 -8.03
N VAL A 37 -23.55 3.02 -7.76
CA VAL A 37 -23.51 1.89 -6.83
C VAL A 37 -23.65 0.58 -7.59
N VAL A 38 -22.66 -0.29 -7.44
CA VAL A 38 -22.67 -1.64 -8.00
C VAL A 38 -22.69 -2.69 -6.89
N PRO A 39 -23.34 -3.84 -7.09
CA PRO A 39 -23.29 -4.93 -6.14
C PRO A 39 -21.89 -5.58 -6.15
N ALA A 40 -21.43 -6.08 -5.00
CA ALA A 40 -20.13 -6.78 -4.90
C ALA A 40 -20.01 -7.94 -5.90
N GLU A 41 -21.11 -8.63 -6.21
CA GLU A 41 -21.14 -9.74 -7.17
C GLU A 41 -20.96 -9.30 -8.63
N SER A 42 -21.00 -8.01 -8.97
CA SER A 42 -20.61 -7.56 -10.31
C SER A 42 -19.09 -7.53 -10.47
N ILE A 43 -18.36 -7.30 -9.37
CA ILE A 43 -16.91 -7.12 -9.31
C ILE A 43 -16.20 -8.45 -9.03
N TYR A 44 -16.71 -9.21 -8.05
CA TYR A 44 -16.04 -10.40 -7.55
C TYR A 44 -16.66 -11.70 -8.08
N SER A 45 -15.81 -12.65 -8.45
CA SER A 45 -16.16 -14.02 -8.83
C SER A 45 -16.31 -14.92 -7.59
N SER A 46 -15.50 -14.69 -6.56
CA SER A 46 -15.53 -15.42 -5.29
C SER A 46 -15.16 -14.52 -4.11
N ILE A 47 -15.70 -14.80 -2.93
CA ILE A 47 -15.33 -14.14 -1.67
C ILE A 47 -15.23 -15.21 -0.58
N LYS A 48 -14.06 -15.30 0.05
CA LYS A 48 -13.76 -16.24 1.14
C LYS A 48 -13.65 -15.50 2.46
N PHE A 49 -14.19 -16.13 3.52
CA PHE A 49 -14.13 -15.64 4.89
C PHE A 49 -13.34 -16.64 5.71
N ILE A 50 -12.22 -16.22 6.28
CA ILE A 50 -11.26 -17.08 6.97
C ILE A 50 -11.11 -16.53 8.40
N PRO A 51 -11.79 -17.11 9.40
CA PRO A 51 -11.53 -16.81 10.80
C PRO A 51 -10.06 -17.03 11.14
N LEU A 52 -9.41 -16.04 11.75
CA LEU A 52 -8.03 -16.16 12.21
C LEU A 52 -7.98 -16.69 13.64
N GLU A 53 -7.11 -17.66 13.87
CA GLU A 53 -6.92 -18.27 15.18
C GLU A 53 -6.53 -17.24 16.24
N THR A 54 -7.24 -17.26 17.37
CA THR A 54 -7.09 -16.32 18.48
C THR A 54 -6.65 -17.01 19.76
N HIS A 55 -5.40 -16.82 20.15
CA HIS A 55 -4.91 -17.23 21.48
C HIS A 55 -3.79 -16.29 21.94
N GLY A 56 -3.28 -16.48 23.15
CA GLY A 56 -2.33 -15.56 23.79
C GLY A 56 -1.05 -15.21 23.01
N GLN A 57 -0.71 -15.93 21.92
CA GLN A 57 0.44 -15.60 21.06
C GLN A 57 0.05 -15.00 19.71
N SER A 58 -1.25 -15.02 19.35
CA SER A 58 -1.76 -14.59 18.05
C SER A 58 -2.81 -13.48 18.13
N ILE A 59 -3.08 -12.91 19.32
CA ILE A 59 -4.00 -11.77 19.47
C ILE A 59 -3.55 -10.61 18.59
N LEU A 60 -4.50 -10.08 17.82
CA LEU A 60 -4.33 -8.92 16.94
C LEU A 60 -5.10 -7.72 17.50
N SER A 61 -4.52 -6.53 17.44
CA SER A 61 -5.14 -5.28 17.90
C SER A 61 -5.45 -4.31 16.77
N SER A 62 -4.45 -3.96 15.95
CA SER A 62 -4.62 -3.09 14.78
C SER A 62 -3.89 -3.71 13.57
N PRO A 63 -4.34 -4.91 13.14
CA PRO A 63 -3.62 -5.71 12.16
C PRO A 63 -3.83 -5.18 10.74
N ASN A 64 -2.82 -5.40 9.91
CA ASN A 64 -2.87 -5.19 8.47
C ASN A 64 -2.20 -6.36 7.74
N VAL A 65 -2.86 -6.90 6.72
CA VAL A 65 -2.22 -7.88 5.83
C VAL A 65 -1.22 -7.15 4.92
N PHE A 66 0.00 -7.67 4.80
CA PHE A 66 1.01 -7.08 3.90
C PHE A 66 1.63 -8.09 2.91
N GLY A 67 1.40 -9.38 3.11
CA GLY A 67 1.90 -10.44 2.23
C GLY A 67 1.03 -11.68 2.31
N MET A 68 0.82 -12.35 1.17
CA MET A 68 0.08 -13.60 1.12
C MET A 68 0.55 -14.46 -0.06
N ASP A 69 0.51 -15.78 0.11
CA ASP A 69 0.63 -16.76 -0.96
C ASP A 69 -0.34 -17.94 -0.76
N GLY A 70 -0.13 -19.07 -1.43
CA GLY A 70 -1.00 -20.24 -1.30
C GLY A 70 -1.02 -20.90 0.08
N ASP A 71 0.02 -20.69 0.89
CA ASP A 71 0.22 -21.36 2.17
C ASP A 71 0.31 -20.39 3.35
N ASN A 72 0.58 -19.10 3.11
CA ASN A 72 0.93 -18.13 4.15
C ASN A 72 0.13 -16.85 4.03
N VAL A 73 -0.30 -16.32 5.17
CA VAL A 73 -0.85 -14.97 5.35
C VAL A 73 0.03 -14.25 6.36
N LEU A 74 0.58 -13.10 5.98
CA LEU A 74 1.46 -12.30 6.82
C LEU A 74 0.76 -11.02 7.25
N ILE A 75 0.67 -10.87 8.57
CA ILE A 75 -0.03 -9.78 9.24
C ILE A 75 1.00 -8.96 10.01
N TRP A 76 0.92 -7.65 9.84
CA TRP A 76 1.64 -6.67 10.62
C TRP A 76 0.67 -6.06 11.64
N ASP A 77 0.99 -6.15 12.91
CA ASP A 77 0.26 -5.50 14.01
C ASP A 77 1.22 -4.73 14.92
N GLN A 78 1.13 -3.40 14.92
CA GLN A 78 2.04 -2.49 15.64
C GLN A 78 3.52 -2.62 15.23
N ASP A 79 4.32 -3.39 15.96
CA ASP A 79 5.71 -3.70 15.61
C ASP A 79 5.92 -5.21 15.42
N GLU A 80 4.85 -6.00 15.46
CA GLU A 80 4.92 -7.45 15.39
C GLU A 80 4.51 -7.93 14.01
N ILE A 81 5.20 -8.97 13.54
CA ILE A 81 4.87 -9.68 12.31
C ILE A 81 4.42 -11.09 12.67
N LEU A 82 3.18 -11.42 12.32
CA LEU A 82 2.55 -12.71 12.58
C LEU A 82 2.30 -13.42 11.26
N ARG A 83 2.54 -14.74 11.27
CA ARG A 83 2.27 -15.62 10.14
C ARG A 83 1.14 -16.58 10.50
N PHE A 84 0.15 -16.62 9.63
CA PHE A 84 -0.93 -17.59 9.63
C PHE A 84 -0.84 -18.45 8.38
N ASP A 85 -1.45 -19.63 8.40
CA ASP A 85 -1.67 -20.41 7.17
C ASP A 85 -2.87 -19.88 6.38
N SER A 86 -3.07 -20.40 5.17
CA SER A 86 -4.21 -20.02 4.30
C SER A 86 -5.59 -20.41 4.86
N ASN A 87 -5.63 -21.24 5.91
CA ASN A 87 -6.85 -21.63 6.62
C ASN A 87 -7.01 -20.86 7.94
N GLY A 88 -6.19 -19.84 8.20
CA GLY A 88 -6.31 -18.98 9.37
C GLY A 88 -5.68 -19.53 10.65
N LYS A 89 -4.94 -20.64 10.60
CA LYS A 89 -4.20 -21.16 11.77
C LYS A 89 -2.95 -20.32 12.03
N PHE A 90 -2.68 -19.98 13.28
CA PHE A 90 -1.43 -19.31 13.64
C PHE A 90 -0.23 -20.26 13.51
N LEU A 91 0.86 -19.78 12.91
CA LEU A 91 2.08 -20.57 12.72
C LEU A 91 3.22 -20.07 13.61
N ASN A 92 3.68 -18.84 13.39
CA ASN A 92 4.81 -18.27 14.11
C ASN A 92 4.83 -16.73 14.03
N ARG A 93 5.69 -16.11 14.84
CA ARG A 93 6.10 -14.71 14.70
C ARG A 93 7.36 -14.61 13.84
N VAL A 94 7.57 -13.46 13.23
CA VAL A 94 8.73 -13.18 12.38
C VAL A 94 9.47 -11.97 12.95
N GLY A 95 10.70 -12.19 13.42
CA GLY A 95 11.44 -11.15 14.14
C GLY A 95 10.77 -10.75 15.46
N ARG A 96 11.33 -9.73 16.11
CA ARG A 96 10.75 -9.10 17.30
C ARG A 96 11.30 -7.69 17.48
N LEU A 97 10.50 -6.84 18.13
CA LEU A 97 10.93 -5.50 18.54
C LEU A 97 12.09 -5.57 19.55
N GLY A 98 13.13 -4.79 19.31
CA GLY A 98 14.25 -4.67 20.25
C GLY A 98 15.50 -4.02 19.66
N LYS A 99 16.64 -4.26 20.28
CA LYS A 99 17.95 -3.68 19.91
C LYS A 99 19.07 -4.72 19.82
N GLY A 100 18.77 -5.97 20.13
CA GLY A 100 19.68 -7.10 20.05
C GLY A 100 19.90 -7.57 18.62
N HIS A 101 20.81 -8.54 18.47
CA HIS A 101 21.04 -9.19 17.18
C HIS A 101 19.77 -9.89 16.69
N GLY A 102 19.34 -9.55 15.46
CA GLY A 102 18.13 -10.09 14.86
C GLY A 102 16.81 -9.48 15.36
N GLU A 103 16.88 -8.43 16.17
CA GLU A 103 15.71 -7.63 16.58
C GLU A 103 15.61 -6.38 15.70
N HIS A 104 14.39 -5.93 15.41
CA HIS A 104 14.16 -4.70 14.66
C HIS A 104 13.70 -3.56 15.57
N GLY A 105 13.98 -2.32 15.18
CA GLY A 105 13.38 -1.14 15.81
C GLY A 105 11.90 -0.98 15.43
N HIS A 106 11.31 0.16 15.78
CA HIS A 106 9.94 0.48 15.36
C HIS A 106 9.82 0.50 13.84
N ILE A 107 8.87 -0.25 13.31
CA ILE A 107 8.78 -0.55 11.88
C ILE A 107 7.78 0.39 11.21
N ASN A 108 8.04 0.73 9.95
CA ASN A 108 7.16 1.56 9.12
C ASN A 108 6.84 0.93 7.77
N SER A 109 7.36 -0.27 7.52
CA SER A 109 7.04 -1.06 6.34
C SER A 109 7.35 -2.54 6.57
N ALA A 110 6.51 -3.39 5.99
CA ALA A 110 6.70 -4.84 5.94
C ALA A 110 6.43 -5.31 4.51
N ASN A 111 7.22 -6.26 4.03
CA ASN A 111 7.20 -6.74 2.65
C ASN A 111 7.48 -8.23 2.59
N TYR A 112 6.98 -8.88 1.55
CA TYR A 112 7.14 -10.30 1.34
C TYR A 112 7.60 -10.59 -0.09
N ASP A 113 8.67 -11.38 -0.22
CA ASP A 113 9.05 -12.04 -1.48
C ASP A 113 8.52 -13.46 -1.43
N GLU A 114 7.36 -13.68 -2.05
CA GLU A 114 6.64 -14.95 -2.02
C GLU A 114 7.37 -16.09 -2.73
N ASN A 115 8.29 -15.76 -3.66
CA ASN A 115 9.07 -16.73 -4.41
C ASN A 115 10.23 -17.27 -3.57
N LYS A 116 10.89 -16.38 -2.82
CA LYS A 116 12.04 -16.74 -1.96
C LYS A 116 11.64 -17.02 -0.51
N LYS A 117 10.37 -16.79 -0.15
CA LYS A 117 9.84 -16.89 1.23
C LYS A 117 10.62 -16.01 2.22
N ILE A 118 10.91 -14.78 1.80
CA ILE A 118 11.68 -13.80 2.56
C ILE A 118 10.80 -12.64 2.97
N ILE A 119 10.96 -12.20 4.22
CA ILE A 119 10.26 -11.06 4.77
C ILE A 119 11.26 -9.91 4.96
N TYR A 120 10.92 -8.73 4.47
CA TYR A 120 11.70 -7.51 4.67
C TYR A 120 10.92 -6.52 5.53
N VAL A 121 11.57 -6.02 6.57
CA VAL A 121 10.98 -5.09 7.54
C VAL A 121 11.82 -3.82 7.54
N GLY A 122 11.21 -2.67 7.28
CA GLY A 122 11.88 -1.38 7.23
C GLY A 122 11.60 -0.51 8.45
N ASN A 123 12.55 0.38 8.79
CA ASN A 123 12.33 1.44 9.77
C ASN A 123 12.71 2.84 9.24
N MET A 124 12.21 3.87 9.91
CA MET A 124 12.50 5.27 9.55
C MET A 124 13.98 5.65 9.65
N GLY A 125 14.77 4.90 10.43
CA GLY A 125 16.21 5.06 10.55
C GLY A 125 17.02 4.58 9.33
N GLY A 126 16.34 4.06 8.31
CA GLY A 126 16.95 3.64 7.05
C GLY A 126 17.40 2.18 7.02
N PHE A 127 17.11 1.40 8.06
CA PHE A 127 17.44 -0.03 8.08
C PHE A 127 16.33 -0.85 7.44
N ILE A 128 16.73 -1.87 6.70
CA ILE A 128 15.87 -2.95 6.21
C ILE A 128 16.42 -4.26 6.77
N TYR A 129 15.60 -4.93 7.57
CA TYR A 129 15.86 -6.23 8.20
C TYR A 129 15.28 -7.34 7.32
N LYS A 130 15.94 -8.49 7.27
CA LYS A 130 15.58 -9.64 6.47
C LYS A 130 15.38 -10.85 7.38
N TYR A 131 14.25 -11.52 7.21
CA TYR A 131 13.90 -12.75 7.92
C TYR A 131 13.49 -13.84 6.94
N ASP A 132 13.72 -15.10 7.29
CA ASP A 132 13.05 -16.21 6.64
C ASP A 132 11.60 -16.33 7.12
N ILE A 133 10.84 -17.22 6.48
CA ILE A 133 9.42 -17.45 6.78
C ILE A 133 9.17 -18.07 8.18
N GLU A 134 10.18 -18.76 8.73
CA GLU A 134 10.14 -19.34 10.08
C GLU A 134 10.50 -18.29 11.16
N GLY A 135 10.84 -17.07 10.75
CA GLY A 135 11.12 -15.94 11.63
C GLY A 135 12.58 -15.79 12.03
N ASN A 136 13.50 -16.56 11.43
CA ASN A 136 14.92 -16.44 11.71
C ASN A 136 15.52 -15.23 11.00
N TYR A 137 16.36 -14.49 11.70
CA TYR A 137 17.08 -13.36 11.15
C TYR A 137 18.14 -13.81 10.14
N ILE A 138 18.10 -13.24 8.95
CA ILE A 138 19.07 -13.49 7.88
C ILE A 138 20.13 -12.39 7.84
N GLY A 139 19.73 -11.14 8.09
CA GLY A 139 20.63 -10.00 7.97
C GLY A 139 19.89 -8.68 7.85
N GLN A 140 20.64 -7.60 7.70
CA GLN A 140 20.10 -6.26 7.46
C GLN A 140 21.07 -5.45 6.63
N PHE A 141 20.56 -4.38 6.03
CA PHE A 141 21.37 -3.35 5.41
C PHE A 141 20.72 -1.98 5.65
N LYS A 142 21.52 -0.93 5.45
CA LYS A 142 21.08 0.46 5.62
C LYS A 142 21.11 1.14 4.26
N ILE A 143 20.03 1.84 3.94
CA ILE A 143 19.89 2.53 2.65
C ILE A 143 19.94 4.04 2.80
N ALA A 144 19.27 4.62 3.79
CA ALA A 144 19.20 6.06 3.99
C ALA A 144 20.37 6.56 4.86
N GLU A 145 21.11 7.56 4.37
CA GLU A 145 22.23 8.18 5.06
C GLU A 145 22.08 9.71 5.09
N ASN A 146 22.96 10.42 5.81
CA ASN A 146 23.07 11.90 5.75
C ASN A 146 21.77 12.67 6.04
N GLY A 147 20.98 12.18 7.01
CA GLY A 147 19.72 12.82 7.43
C GLY A 147 18.52 12.50 6.54
N GLU A 148 18.65 11.54 5.62
CA GLU A 148 17.51 10.96 4.92
C GLU A 148 16.64 10.11 5.85
N ILE A 149 15.34 10.16 5.63
CA ILE A 149 14.35 9.30 6.27
C ILE A 149 13.89 8.28 5.24
N LEU A 150 13.84 7.01 5.63
CA LEU A 150 13.17 5.97 4.87
C LEU A 150 11.69 5.96 5.23
N GLN A 151 10.82 6.46 4.36
CA GLN A 151 9.39 6.60 4.64
C GLN A 151 8.63 5.29 4.46
N THR A 152 8.91 4.54 3.40
CA THR A 152 8.31 3.23 3.17
C THR A 152 9.12 2.42 2.16
N VAL A 153 8.89 1.11 2.14
CA VAL A 153 9.55 0.14 1.25
C VAL A 153 8.50 -0.76 0.62
N ARG A 154 8.67 -1.08 -0.67
CA ARG A 154 7.93 -2.11 -1.40
C ARG A 154 8.88 -3.06 -2.10
N PHE A 155 8.83 -4.36 -1.79
CA PHE A 155 9.48 -5.35 -2.64
C PHE A 155 8.65 -5.55 -3.90
N ASN A 156 9.26 -5.40 -5.07
CA ASN A 156 8.59 -5.64 -6.35
C ASN A 156 9.26 -6.80 -7.10
N LYS A 157 8.49 -7.86 -7.35
CA LYS A 157 8.95 -9.09 -8.00
C LYS A 157 9.46 -8.88 -9.43
N GLN A 158 8.88 -7.94 -10.18
CA GLN A 158 9.28 -7.69 -11.56
C GLN A 158 10.60 -6.92 -11.65
N LEU A 159 10.84 -6.03 -10.69
CA LEU A 159 12.10 -5.31 -10.57
C LEU A 159 13.20 -6.16 -9.88
N ASP A 160 12.80 -7.26 -9.22
CA ASP A 160 13.62 -8.02 -8.26
C ASP A 160 14.40 -7.07 -7.34
N ALA A 161 13.65 -6.11 -6.77
CA ALA A 161 14.22 -5.01 -6.01
C ALA A 161 13.23 -4.48 -4.98
N LEU A 162 13.78 -3.94 -3.89
CA LEU A 162 13.09 -3.10 -2.94
C LEU A 162 13.06 -1.67 -3.49
N VAL A 163 11.87 -1.13 -3.70
CA VAL A 163 11.64 0.27 -4.01
C VAL A 163 11.40 1.01 -2.70
N CYS A 164 12.23 2.01 -2.45
CA CYS A 164 12.32 2.69 -1.17
C CYS A 164 12.02 4.17 -1.36
N GLU A 165 11.00 4.69 -0.68
CA GLU A 165 10.73 6.13 -0.63
C GLU A 165 11.66 6.76 0.40
N THR A 166 12.61 7.59 -0.06
CA THR A 166 13.46 8.39 0.83
C THR A 166 13.11 9.87 0.77
N ARG A 167 13.16 10.53 1.93
CA ARG A 167 12.94 11.98 2.04
C ARG A 167 14.14 12.64 2.69
N LYS A 168 14.56 13.77 2.12
CA LYS A 168 15.55 14.67 2.71
C LYS A 168 14.91 16.03 2.92
N TYR A 169 14.91 16.46 4.18
CA TYR A 169 14.45 17.78 4.57
C TYR A 169 15.65 18.64 4.95
N SER A 170 15.73 19.85 4.39
CA SER A 170 16.86 20.76 4.62
C SER A 170 16.41 22.22 4.57
N GLY A 171 17.32 23.15 4.83
CA GLY A 171 17.09 24.58 4.58
C GLY A 171 16.80 24.92 3.11
N GLU A 172 17.00 23.99 2.18
CA GLU A 172 16.63 24.12 0.76
C GLU A 172 15.25 23.54 0.44
N GLY A 173 14.49 23.04 1.41
CA GLY A 173 13.16 22.46 1.23
C GLY A 173 13.13 20.93 1.33
N LEU A 174 12.19 20.30 0.62
CA LEU A 174 12.02 18.85 0.56
C LEU A 174 12.53 18.29 -0.76
N GLN A 175 13.28 17.19 -0.67
CA GLN A 175 13.55 16.29 -1.78
C GLN A 175 13.01 14.89 -1.46
N VAL A 176 12.26 14.31 -2.40
CA VAL A 176 11.77 12.93 -2.35
C VAL A 176 12.35 12.14 -3.52
N SER A 177 12.88 10.95 -3.22
CA SER A 177 13.41 10.03 -4.23
C SER A 177 12.86 8.63 -4.03
N LEU A 178 12.72 7.90 -5.13
CA LEU A 178 12.55 6.45 -5.12
C LEU A 178 13.91 5.81 -5.36
N ARG A 179 14.39 4.99 -4.44
CA ARG A 179 15.64 4.23 -4.58
C ARG A 179 15.30 2.76 -4.82
N THR A 180 15.95 2.14 -5.80
CA THR A 180 15.85 0.69 -6.03
C THR A 180 17.06 0.02 -5.43
N VAL A 181 16.84 -1.00 -4.61
CA VAL A 181 17.90 -1.72 -3.89
C VAL A 181 17.70 -3.22 -4.09
N SER A 182 18.78 -3.96 -4.36
CA SER A 182 18.70 -5.41 -4.45
C SER A 182 18.34 -6.04 -3.09
N PRO A 183 17.86 -7.28 -3.07
CA PRO A 183 17.66 -8.05 -1.83
C PRO A 183 18.90 -8.17 -0.91
N GLU A 184 20.10 -7.90 -1.44
CA GLU A 184 21.40 -7.90 -0.76
C GLU A 184 21.84 -6.50 -0.30
N GLY A 185 21.02 -5.46 -0.54
CA GLY A 185 21.32 -4.09 -0.13
C GLY A 185 22.13 -3.26 -1.12
N VAL A 186 22.31 -3.74 -2.36
CA VAL A 186 23.06 -3.00 -3.40
C VAL A 186 22.12 -2.04 -4.13
N GLU A 187 22.44 -0.74 -4.14
CA GLU A 187 21.67 0.24 -4.89
C GLU A 187 21.74 -0.03 -6.41
N LYS A 188 20.56 -0.12 -7.03
CA LYS A 188 20.37 -0.29 -8.47
C LYS A 188 20.03 1.04 -9.17
N GLY A 189 19.49 2.02 -8.44
CA GLY A 189 19.15 3.33 -8.98
C GLY A 189 18.49 4.25 -7.96
N ALA A 190 18.51 5.55 -8.27
CA ALA A 190 17.88 6.60 -7.47
C ALA A 190 17.19 7.60 -8.39
N TYR A 191 15.91 7.86 -8.12
CA TYR A 191 15.05 8.63 -9.00
C TYR A 191 14.36 9.76 -8.23
N PRO A 192 14.77 11.03 -8.42
CA PRO A 192 14.07 12.16 -7.83
C PRO A 192 12.65 12.26 -8.38
N VAL A 193 11.65 12.18 -7.50
CA VAL A 193 10.23 12.23 -7.87
C VAL A 193 9.58 13.55 -7.53
N TYR A 194 10.09 14.25 -6.51
CA TYR A 194 9.57 15.54 -6.08
C TYR A 194 10.68 16.37 -5.45
N LYS A 195 10.68 17.68 -5.72
CA LYS A 195 11.50 18.67 -5.03
C LYS A 195 10.75 20.00 -4.95
N ASP A 196 10.83 20.66 -3.81
CA ASP A 196 10.45 22.06 -3.65
C ASP A 196 11.48 22.79 -2.79
N ASN A 197 11.25 24.09 -2.58
CA ASN A 197 12.05 24.92 -1.68
C ASN A 197 11.22 25.46 -0.48
N GLU A 198 10.09 24.82 -0.17
CA GLU A 198 9.17 25.29 0.86
C GLU A 198 9.69 24.97 2.27
N GLN A 199 9.68 25.99 3.13
CA GLN A 199 10.01 25.85 4.55
C GLN A 199 8.73 25.62 5.35
N VAL A 200 8.52 24.38 5.77
CA VAL A 200 7.35 23.96 6.55
C VAL A 200 7.80 23.53 7.95
N SER A 201 7.12 24.01 8.99
CA SER A 201 7.29 23.46 10.34
C SER A 201 6.76 22.03 10.36
N ARG A 202 7.64 21.05 10.53
CA ARG A 202 7.28 19.64 10.43
C ARG A 202 6.94 19.09 11.81
N SER A 203 5.65 19.06 12.10
CA SER A 203 5.07 18.44 13.30
C SER A 203 4.20 17.23 12.97
N MET A 204 3.91 17.02 11.67
CA MET A 204 3.18 15.87 11.13
C MET A 204 3.90 15.36 9.88
N THR A 205 3.82 14.06 9.59
CA THR A 205 4.25 13.54 8.28
C THR A 205 3.20 12.60 7.72
N ARG A 206 2.44 13.05 6.71
CA ARG A 206 1.66 12.15 5.87
C ARG A 206 2.62 11.38 4.94
N THR A 207 2.43 10.07 4.86
CA THR A 207 3.24 9.16 4.06
C THR A 207 2.83 9.22 2.59
N GLY A 208 3.78 8.92 1.70
CA GLY A 208 3.44 8.68 0.29
C GLY A 208 2.76 7.33 0.14
N MET A 209 2.01 7.18 -0.95
CA MET A 209 1.38 5.91 -1.30
C MET A 209 2.29 5.18 -2.27
N LEU A 210 3.07 4.22 -1.75
CA LEU A 210 3.88 3.30 -2.55
C LEU A 210 3.13 1.96 -2.71
N ARG A 211 2.77 1.59 -3.94
CA ARG A 211 1.95 0.39 -4.24
C ARG A 211 2.58 -0.43 -5.35
N ASN A 212 2.62 -1.75 -5.18
CA ASN A 212 3.01 -2.66 -6.26
C ASN A 212 1.90 -2.73 -7.30
N THR A 213 2.30 -2.82 -8.57
CA THR A 213 1.44 -3.14 -9.70
C THR A 213 2.10 -4.22 -10.56
N SER A 214 1.38 -4.72 -11.57
CA SER A 214 1.90 -5.66 -12.57
C SER A 214 2.79 -5.02 -13.63
N GLU A 215 3.11 -3.73 -13.52
CA GLU A 215 4.02 -3.02 -14.41
C GLU A 215 5.24 -2.44 -13.68
N GLY A 216 5.16 -2.34 -12.35
CA GLY A 216 6.19 -1.72 -11.53
C GLY A 216 5.68 -1.29 -10.16
N VAL A 217 6.18 -0.15 -9.68
CA VAL A 217 5.77 0.44 -8.41
C VAL A 217 5.18 1.83 -8.63
N MET A 218 3.92 1.98 -8.25
CA MET A 218 3.18 3.23 -8.26
C MET A 218 3.52 4.05 -7.01
N PHE A 219 3.71 5.36 -7.19
CA PHE A 219 4.02 6.31 -6.14
C PHE A 219 3.20 7.60 -6.30
N MET A 220 2.62 8.08 -5.20
CA MET A 220 1.93 9.37 -5.14
C MET A 220 2.19 10.03 -3.78
N LEU A 221 2.37 11.35 -3.78
CA LEU A 221 2.46 12.15 -2.56
C LEU A 221 1.08 12.65 -2.13
N PRO A 222 0.80 12.79 -0.82
CA PRO A 222 -0.52 13.18 -0.34
C PRO A 222 -0.95 14.60 -0.80
N PHE A 223 0.02 15.47 -1.10
CA PHE A 223 -0.17 16.86 -1.56
C PHE A 223 0.12 17.07 -3.05
N ASP A 224 0.31 15.99 -3.82
CA ASP A 224 0.52 16.05 -5.26
C ASP A 224 -0.52 15.19 -5.97
N ASP A 225 -0.99 15.62 -7.13
CA ASP A 225 -1.96 14.87 -7.95
C ASP A 225 -1.27 13.92 -8.92
N LYS A 226 0.04 14.09 -9.07
CA LYS A 226 0.86 13.28 -9.94
C LYS A 226 1.04 11.87 -9.38
N VAL A 227 0.69 10.87 -10.18
CA VAL A 227 1.01 9.47 -9.94
C VAL A 227 2.21 9.08 -10.82
N THR A 228 3.27 8.61 -10.16
CA THR A 228 4.51 8.19 -10.79
C THR A 228 4.57 6.66 -10.82
N LEU A 229 4.95 6.07 -11.95
CA LEU A 229 5.18 4.64 -12.05
C LEU A 229 6.66 4.37 -12.33
N LEU A 230 7.29 3.58 -11.47
CA LEU A 230 8.67 3.12 -11.64
C LEU A 230 8.67 1.71 -12.24
N THR A 231 9.15 1.56 -13.47
CA THR A 231 9.26 0.29 -14.18
C THR A 231 10.73 -0.14 -14.33
N GLN A 232 10.97 -1.27 -14.99
CA GLN A 232 12.34 -1.71 -15.34
C GLN A 232 13.07 -0.70 -16.26
N GLN A 233 12.33 0.13 -17.01
CA GLN A 233 12.88 1.14 -17.90
C GLN A 233 13.13 2.49 -17.20
N GLY A 234 12.78 2.60 -15.91
CA GLY A 234 12.88 3.82 -15.13
C GLY A 234 11.52 4.44 -14.83
N ILE A 235 11.50 5.75 -14.55
CA ILE A 235 10.26 6.46 -14.21
C ILE A 235 9.48 6.84 -15.46
N ILE A 236 8.19 6.52 -15.43
CA ILE A 236 7.17 7.01 -16.36
C ILE A 236 6.06 7.74 -15.58
N ASP A 237 5.62 8.88 -16.10
CA ASP A 237 4.53 9.67 -15.52
C ASP A 237 3.23 9.25 -16.22
N THR A 238 2.44 8.36 -15.61
CA THR A 238 1.34 7.67 -16.33
C THR A 238 -0.06 8.11 -15.93
N LEU A 239 -0.27 8.91 -14.88
CA LEU A 239 -1.60 9.29 -14.43
C LEU A 239 -1.58 10.55 -13.56
N THR A 240 -2.65 11.34 -13.64
CA THR A 240 -2.98 12.42 -12.71
C THR A 240 -4.31 12.09 -12.02
N MET A 241 -4.33 12.09 -10.70
CA MET A 241 -5.54 12.04 -9.89
C MET A 241 -5.92 13.47 -9.50
N ASP A 242 -6.67 14.14 -10.38
CA ASP A 242 -6.92 15.59 -10.32
C ASP A 242 -7.95 15.92 -9.24
N ARG A 243 -7.51 16.57 -8.16
CA ARG A 243 -8.39 17.04 -7.08
C ARG A 243 -8.81 18.50 -7.28
N GLY A 244 -8.41 19.14 -8.38
CA GLY A 244 -8.67 20.55 -8.66
C GLY A 244 -8.25 21.46 -7.49
N ASN A 245 -9.18 22.32 -7.07
CA ASN A 245 -8.95 23.25 -5.95
C ASN A 245 -8.96 22.57 -4.56
N LEU A 246 -9.35 21.29 -4.50
CA LEU A 246 -9.41 20.49 -3.27
C LEU A 246 -8.10 19.75 -2.99
N ARG A 247 -7.11 19.82 -3.88
CA ARG A 247 -5.76 19.30 -3.62
C ARG A 247 -5.13 19.99 -2.41
N PRO A 248 -4.67 19.25 -1.39
CA PRO A 248 -3.99 19.85 -0.25
C PRO A 248 -2.58 20.32 -0.61
N SER A 249 -2.10 21.38 0.04
CA SER A 249 -0.70 21.80 -0.07
C SER A 249 0.19 20.99 0.88
N ARG A 250 1.50 20.98 0.60
CA ARG A 250 2.48 20.34 1.48
C ARG A 250 2.42 20.89 2.90
N LYS A 251 2.26 22.21 3.06
CA LYS A 251 2.10 22.85 4.37
C LYS A 251 0.95 22.27 5.19
N LEU A 252 -0.22 22.05 4.56
CA LEU A 252 -1.37 21.44 5.22
C LEU A 252 -1.08 19.98 5.62
N CYS A 253 -0.38 19.22 4.77
CA CYS A 253 -0.08 17.81 5.02
C CYS A 253 1.06 17.54 6.01
N GLU A 254 1.98 18.49 6.23
CA GLU A 254 3.19 18.28 7.06
C GLU A 254 3.22 19.09 8.36
N ASN A 255 2.30 20.05 8.55
CA ASN A 255 2.22 20.80 9.79
C ASN A 255 0.89 20.53 10.52
N TRP A 256 1.01 19.98 11.73
CA TRP A 256 -0.09 19.67 12.64
C TRP A 256 -0.98 20.88 12.97
N ASP A 257 -0.44 22.10 12.93
CA ASP A 257 -1.22 23.34 13.17
C ASP A 257 -2.37 23.52 12.17
N TYR A 258 -2.30 22.83 11.03
CA TYR A 258 -3.28 22.90 9.95
C TYR A 258 -4.11 21.61 9.78
N ALA A 259 -4.04 20.68 10.73
CA ALA A 259 -4.74 19.39 10.62
C ALA A 259 -6.27 19.55 10.45
N ASP A 260 -6.88 20.49 11.19
CA ASP A 260 -8.31 20.77 11.09
C ASP A 260 -8.68 21.41 9.75
N GLU A 261 -7.86 22.33 9.23
CA GLU A 261 -8.07 22.96 7.93
C GLU A 261 -7.94 21.93 6.81
N LEU A 262 -6.92 21.07 6.87
CA LEU A 262 -6.72 19.95 5.94
C LEU A 262 -7.97 19.06 5.91
N TYR A 263 -8.43 18.63 7.08
CA TYR A 263 -9.58 17.72 7.19
C TYR A 263 -10.87 18.33 6.65
N ARG A 264 -11.11 19.62 6.91
CA ARG A 264 -12.38 20.28 6.56
C ARG A 264 -12.45 20.79 5.13
N THR A 265 -11.32 21.00 4.46
CA THR A 265 -11.30 21.80 3.21
C THR A 265 -10.64 21.11 2.02
N LYS A 266 -10.02 19.94 2.21
CA LYS A 266 -9.23 19.26 1.17
C LYS A 266 -9.56 17.78 1.06
N TYR A 267 -9.47 17.28 -0.17
CA TYR A 267 -9.58 15.86 -0.48
C TYR A 267 -8.31 15.12 -0.08
N GLN A 268 -8.43 14.31 0.96
CA GLN A 268 -7.39 13.39 1.40
C GLN A 268 -7.69 12.02 0.80
N ILE A 269 -6.79 11.54 -0.08
CA ILE A 269 -6.83 10.16 -0.52
C ILE A 269 -6.17 9.34 0.59
N ASP A 270 -6.98 8.61 1.36
CA ASP A 270 -6.49 7.91 2.56
C ASP A 270 -5.78 6.61 2.21
N ASN A 271 -6.29 5.90 1.20
CA ASN A 271 -5.70 4.68 0.68
C ASN A 271 -5.94 4.57 -0.82
N ILE A 272 -5.01 3.90 -1.50
CA ILE A 272 -5.19 3.40 -2.86
C ILE A 272 -4.81 1.92 -2.83
N VAL A 273 -5.76 1.04 -3.10
CA VAL A 273 -5.48 -0.37 -3.38
C VAL A 273 -5.50 -0.57 -4.89
N VAL A 274 -4.49 -1.28 -5.40
CA VAL A 274 -4.29 -1.49 -6.82
C VAL A 274 -4.30 -2.98 -7.10
N THR A 275 -5.29 -3.45 -7.85
CA THR A 275 -5.32 -4.80 -8.45
C THR A 275 -4.94 -4.68 -9.92
N ASP A 276 -4.89 -5.79 -10.67
CA ASP A 276 -4.63 -5.71 -12.11
C ASP A 276 -5.71 -4.92 -12.88
N LYS A 277 -6.96 -4.92 -12.39
CA LYS A 277 -8.10 -4.29 -13.08
C LYS A 277 -8.53 -2.97 -12.47
N TYR A 278 -8.42 -2.81 -11.15
CA TYR A 278 -9.07 -1.69 -10.47
C TYR A 278 -8.14 -0.89 -9.57
N PHE A 279 -8.45 0.40 -9.47
CA PHE A 279 -8.07 1.22 -8.33
C PHE A 279 -9.25 1.28 -7.36
N TYR A 280 -9.01 0.94 -6.10
CA TYR A 280 -9.93 1.20 -4.99
C TYR A 280 -9.38 2.40 -4.21
N LEU A 281 -10.14 3.49 -4.15
CA LEU A 281 -9.75 4.68 -3.40
C LEU A 281 -10.80 4.97 -2.34
N THR A 282 -10.35 5.42 -1.18
CA THR A 282 -11.20 6.12 -0.22
C THR A 282 -10.72 7.55 -0.10
N VAL A 283 -11.62 8.50 -0.34
CA VAL A 283 -11.35 9.94 -0.25
C VAL A 283 -12.15 10.53 0.91
N THR A 284 -11.49 11.22 1.83
CA THR A 284 -12.11 11.84 3.00
C THR A 284 -12.04 13.36 2.95
N MET A 285 -13.14 14.02 3.31
CA MET A 285 -13.21 15.46 3.59
C MET A 285 -14.41 15.77 4.50
N ASP A 286 -14.20 16.59 5.53
CA ASP A 286 -15.21 17.14 6.44
C ASP A 286 -16.34 16.17 6.85
N LYS A 287 -15.97 15.09 7.56
CA LYS A 287 -16.91 14.05 8.03
C LYS A 287 -17.65 13.29 6.92
N GLU A 288 -17.25 13.44 5.67
CA GLU A 288 -17.71 12.61 4.56
C GLU A 288 -16.54 11.75 4.04
N GLN A 289 -16.89 10.55 3.57
CA GLN A 289 -16.00 9.65 2.84
C GLN A 289 -16.64 9.29 1.51
N CYS A 290 -15.81 9.03 0.52
CA CYS A 290 -16.22 8.58 -0.79
C CYS A 290 -15.36 7.39 -1.22
N ASP A 291 -16.02 6.27 -1.48
CA ASP A 291 -15.39 5.07 -2.02
C ASP A 291 -15.51 5.05 -3.54
N LEU A 292 -14.37 4.91 -4.20
CA LEU A 292 -14.25 4.96 -5.65
C LEU A 292 -13.64 3.67 -6.15
N LEU A 293 -14.36 2.98 -7.05
CA LEU A 293 -13.81 1.87 -7.83
C LEU A 293 -13.63 2.35 -9.26
N ILE A 294 -12.39 2.35 -9.74
CA ILE A 294 -12.04 2.89 -11.05
C ILE A 294 -11.34 1.81 -11.86
N ASP A 295 -11.77 1.59 -13.09
CA ASP A 295 -11.07 0.72 -14.04
C ASP A 295 -9.70 1.31 -14.41
N ARG A 296 -8.62 0.53 -14.23
CA ARG A 296 -7.24 1.01 -14.42
C ARG A 296 -6.88 1.30 -15.87
N HIS A 297 -7.61 0.73 -16.83
CA HIS A 297 -7.27 0.80 -18.24
C HIS A 297 -8.09 1.86 -18.98
N SER A 298 -9.39 1.94 -18.67
CA SER A 298 -10.32 2.91 -19.25
C SER A 298 -10.49 4.17 -18.41
N TYR A 299 -10.09 4.13 -17.12
CA TYR A 299 -10.29 5.20 -16.14
C TYR A 299 -11.77 5.52 -15.85
N ALA A 300 -12.67 4.60 -16.19
CA ALA A 300 -14.09 4.74 -15.93
C ALA A 300 -14.39 4.45 -14.45
N PHE A 301 -15.24 5.29 -13.84
CA PHE A 301 -15.81 5.04 -12.52
C PHE A 301 -16.84 3.92 -12.61
N ILE A 302 -16.59 2.84 -11.86
CA ILE A 302 -17.49 1.69 -11.72
C ILE A 302 -18.29 1.83 -10.43
N HIS A 303 -17.67 2.39 -9.39
CA HIS A 303 -18.31 2.72 -8.12
C HIS A 303 -17.92 4.14 -7.71
N ASP A 304 -18.89 4.91 -7.26
CA ASP A 304 -18.74 6.21 -6.61
C ASP A 304 -19.87 6.30 -5.58
N LYS A 305 -19.53 6.18 -4.30
CA LYS A 305 -20.51 6.23 -3.23
C LYS A 305 -20.00 7.10 -2.10
N LYS A 306 -20.84 8.04 -1.65
CA LYS A 306 -20.52 8.95 -0.57
C LYS A 306 -21.30 8.58 0.69
N TYR A 307 -20.65 8.66 1.83
CA TYR A 307 -21.26 8.33 3.12
C TYR A 307 -20.60 9.10 4.27
N ALA A 308 -21.24 9.08 5.43
CA ALA A 308 -20.71 9.71 6.63
C ALA A 308 -19.45 8.99 7.13
N TYR A 309 -18.45 9.74 7.57
CA TYR A 309 -17.20 9.20 8.08
C TYR A 309 -17.44 8.20 9.22
N GLY A 310 -16.79 7.04 9.12
CA GLY A 310 -16.93 5.95 10.10
C GLY A 310 -18.14 5.03 9.88
N SER A 311 -18.96 5.28 8.86
CA SER A 311 -20.06 4.39 8.48
C SER A 311 -19.58 3.27 7.54
N GLU A 312 -18.63 2.44 7.99
CA GLU A 312 -18.05 1.35 7.18
C GLU A 312 -19.11 0.37 6.65
N SER A 313 -20.29 0.27 7.28
CA SER A 313 -21.44 -0.48 6.75
C SER A 313 -21.88 -0.04 5.35
N GLU A 314 -21.44 1.14 4.90
CA GLU A 314 -21.76 1.72 3.60
C GLU A 314 -20.81 1.31 2.46
N HIS A 315 -19.75 0.54 2.73
CA HIS A 315 -18.95 -0.08 1.66
C HIS A 315 -19.78 -1.02 0.76
N LEU A 316 -19.14 -1.75 -0.16
CA LEU A 316 -19.83 -2.71 -1.03
C LEU A 316 -20.54 -3.78 -0.18
N SER A 317 -21.88 -3.76 -0.19
CA SER A 317 -22.70 -4.72 0.56
C SER A 317 -22.50 -6.13 0.03
N LEU A 318 -22.36 -7.08 0.96
CA LEU A 318 -22.20 -8.50 0.66
C LEU A 318 -23.57 -9.18 0.77
N LYS A 319 -24.18 -9.62 -0.34
CA LYS A 319 -25.58 -10.06 -0.42
C LYS A 319 -26.01 -11.14 0.60
N ARG A 320 -25.08 -11.95 1.09
CA ARG A 320 -25.35 -13.01 2.08
C ARG A 320 -25.53 -12.48 3.50
N PHE A 321 -25.01 -11.29 3.76
CA PHE A 321 -25.02 -10.63 5.05
C PHE A 321 -26.00 -9.46 5.04
N LYS A 322 -26.47 -9.10 6.22
CA LYS A 322 -27.40 -8.00 6.44
C LYS A 322 -26.66 -6.68 6.64
N HIS A 323 -25.56 -6.70 7.39
CA HIS A 323 -24.82 -5.47 7.75
C HIS A 323 -23.34 -5.50 7.35
N VAL A 324 -22.83 -6.64 6.90
CA VAL A 324 -21.43 -6.77 6.48
C VAL A 324 -21.25 -6.21 5.06
N SER A 325 -20.24 -5.37 4.94
CA SER A 325 -19.80 -4.72 3.72
C SER A 325 -18.29 -4.94 3.54
N PHE A 326 -17.75 -4.66 2.35
CA PHE A 326 -16.35 -4.93 2.03
C PHE A 326 -15.71 -3.80 1.22
N TRP A 327 -14.53 -3.37 1.66
CA TRP A 327 -13.65 -2.47 0.92
C TRP A 327 -12.20 -2.88 1.19
N PRO A 328 -11.39 -3.20 0.18
CA PRO A 328 -10.09 -3.81 0.42
C PRO A 328 -9.09 -2.83 1.03
N TRP A 329 -8.23 -3.36 1.90
CA TRP A 329 -7.08 -2.63 2.44
C TRP A 329 -5.80 -2.87 1.64
N VAL A 330 -5.67 -4.07 1.07
CA VAL A 330 -4.52 -4.50 0.26
C VAL A 330 -4.98 -5.39 -0.89
N ALA A 331 -4.11 -5.56 -1.89
CA ALA A 331 -4.37 -6.45 -3.01
C ALA A 331 -3.13 -7.25 -3.40
N PHE A 332 -3.36 -8.44 -3.95
CA PHE A 332 -2.34 -9.33 -4.50
C PHE A 332 -2.78 -9.86 -5.87
N ASN A 333 -2.31 -9.21 -6.94
CA ASN A 333 -2.75 -9.43 -8.32
C ASN A 333 -4.25 -9.12 -8.49
N ASP A 334 -5.10 -10.15 -8.63
CA ASP A 334 -6.56 -10.09 -8.81
C ASP A 334 -7.36 -10.31 -7.51
N LYS A 335 -6.66 -10.41 -6.37
CA LYS A 335 -7.28 -10.63 -5.06
C LYS A 335 -7.28 -9.35 -4.25
N ALA A 336 -8.47 -8.86 -3.95
CA ALA A 336 -8.73 -7.78 -3.01
C ALA A 336 -8.88 -8.37 -1.60
N VAL A 337 -8.17 -7.82 -0.61
CA VAL A 337 -8.03 -8.43 0.72
C VAL A 337 -8.26 -7.39 1.82
N ASP A 338 -8.97 -7.81 2.87
CA ASP A 338 -9.17 -7.02 4.08
C ASP A 338 -9.29 -7.92 5.33
N LEU A 339 -9.20 -7.29 6.51
CA LEU A 339 -9.48 -7.90 7.81
C LEU A 339 -10.72 -7.25 8.39
N LEU A 340 -11.83 -7.98 8.47
CA LEU A 340 -13.07 -7.47 9.05
C LEU A 340 -13.12 -7.81 10.55
N PRO A 341 -13.12 -6.81 11.45
CA PRO A 341 -13.31 -7.05 12.88
C PRO A 341 -14.62 -7.79 13.18
N ILE A 342 -14.64 -8.59 14.25
CA ILE A 342 -15.80 -9.42 14.60
C ILE A 342 -17.04 -8.61 14.95
N ASP A 343 -16.87 -7.39 15.47
CA ASP A 343 -17.95 -6.47 15.85
C ASP A 343 -18.73 -5.90 14.65
N ARG A 344 -18.25 -6.12 13.42
CA ARG A 344 -18.98 -5.82 12.18
C ARG A 344 -20.04 -6.85 11.82
N PHE A 345 -20.09 -7.98 12.52
CA PHE A 345 -21.05 -9.06 12.29
C PHE A 345 -22.08 -9.08 13.41
N ASP A 346 -23.36 -8.84 13.09
CA ASP A 346 -24.46 -9.07 14.04
C ASP A 346 -24.71 -10.58 14.26
N ASP A 347 -25.58 -10.93 15.21
CA ASP A 347 -25.90 -12.34 15.48
C ASP A 347 -26.39 -13.13 14.24
N ASN A 348 -27.13 -12.48 13.34
CA ASN A 348 -27.59 -13.13 12.11
C ASN A 348 -26.44 -13.33 11.13
N ASP A 349 -25.57 -12.33 11.01
CA ASP A 349 -24.39 -12.36 10.17
C ASP A 349 -23.40 -13.42 10.66
N LEU A 350 -23.24 -13.60 11.97
CA LEU A 350 -22.43 -14.68 12.55
C LEU A 350 -23.01 -16.07 12.24
N GLU A 351 -24.33 -16.25 12.25
CA GLU A 351 -24.98 -17.51 11.85
C GLU A 351 -24.82 -17.81 10.34
N VAL A 352 -24.72 -16.78 9.50
CA VAL A 352 -24.35 -16.93 8.09
C VAL A 352 -22.87 -17.30 7.96
N LEU A 353 -21.99 -16.57 8.64
CA LEU A 353 -20.54 -16.77 8.61
C LEU A 353 -20.16 -18.20 8.98
N LYS A 354 -20.74 -18.76 10.06
CA LYS A 354 -20.53 -20.16 10.50
C LYS A 354 -20.80 -21.20 9.42
N LYS A 355 -21.68 -20.91 8.44
CA LYS A 355 -22.05 -21.84 7.37
C LYS A 355 -21.15 -21.74 6.15
N ILE A 356 -20.44 -20.62 5.98
CA ILE A 356 -19.71 -20.30 4.75
C ILE A 356 -18.22 -20.04 4.95
N ALA A 357 -17.77 -19.90 6.21
CA ALA A 357 -16.38 -19.73 6.56
C ALA A 357 -15.54 -20.92 6.08
N VAL A 358 -14.26 -20.65 5.78
CA VAL A 358 -13.31 -21.66 5.28
C VAL A 358 -12.95 -22.69 6.36
N ASN A 359 -13.01 -22.30 7.64
CA ASN A 359 -12.74 -23.16 8.78
C ASN A 359 -13.91 -23.09 9.79
N ASP A 360 -13.88 -23.99 10.77
CA ASP A 360 -14.85 -24.09 11.87
C ASP A 360 -14.33 -23.46 13.18
N TYR A 361 -13.40 -22.50 13.10
CA TYR A 361 -12.83 -21.88 14.29
C TYR A 361 -13.92 -21.19 15.13
N PRO A 362 -13.99 -21.45 16.46
CA PRO A 362 -15.05 -20.91 17.29
C PRO A 362 -14.89 -19.40 17.50
N LEU A 363 -15.92 -18.64 17.09
CA LEU A 363 -15.95 -17.18 17.19
C LEU A 363 -16.65 -16.69 18.46
N ASN A 364 -16.12 -15.61 19.02
CA ASN A 364 -16.67 -14.80 20.13
C ASN A 364 -16.14 -13.36 20.02
N ASP A 365 -16.62 -12.45 20.87
CA ASP A 365 -16.30 -11.01 20.84
C ASP A 365 -14.81 -10.67 20.96
N MET A 366 -13.99 -11.58 21.49
CA MET A 366 -12.53 -11.41 21.62
C MET A 366 -11.75 -12.01 20.44
N SER A 367 -12.43 -12.53 19.42
CA SER A 367 -11.79 -13.17 18.28
C SER A 367 -11.05 -12.14 17.43
N ASN A 368 -9.92 -12.58 16.88
CA ASN A 368 -9.22 -11.89 15.82
C ASN A 368 -10.16 -11.63 14.63
N PRO A 369 -9.85 -10.61 13.81
CA PRO A 369 -10.61 -10.31 12.61
C PRO A 369 -10.75 -11.50 11.66
N ILE A 370 -11.80 -11.46 10.85
CA ILE A 370 -12.03 -12.38 9.75
C ILE A 370 -11.21 -11.90 8.56
N LEU A 371 -10.30 -12.72 8.05
CA LEU A 371 -9.63 -12.47 6.79
C LEU A 371 -10.62 -12.67 5.64
N VAL A 372 -10.81 -11.61 4.85
CA VAL A 372 -11.67 -11.64 3.67
C VAL A 372 -10.81 -11.56 2.42
N VAL A 373 -10.94 -12.55 1.55
CA VAL A 373 -10.24 -12.60 0.27
C VAL A 373 -11.28 -12.65 -0.85
N ALA A 374 -11.39 -11.56 -1.59
CA ALA A 374 -12.30 -11.39 -2.73
C ALA A 374 -11.51 -11.46 -4.04
N GLU A 375 -11.90 -12.36 -4.93
CA GLU A 375 -11.27 -12.57 -6.24
C GLU A 375 -12.08 -11.85 -7.31
N GLU A 376 -11.44 -10.98 -8.08
CA GLU A 376 -12.07 -10.24 -9.17
C GLU A 376 -12.49 -11.17 -10.32
N LYS A 377 -13.50 -10.75 -11.10
CA LYS A 377 -13.96 -11.49 -12.29
C LYS A 377 -13.10 -11.27 -13.51
#